data_AF-L7VJN0-F1
#
_entry.id   AF-L7VJN0-F1
#
_cell.length_a   1.000
_cell.length_b   1.000
_cell.length_c   1.000
_cell.angle_alpha   90.00
_cell.angle_beta   90.00
_cell.angle_gamma   90.00
#
_symmetry.space_group_name_H-M   'P 1'
#
loop_
_entity.id
_entity.type
_entity.pdbx_description
1 polymer ?
#
loop_
_entity_poly.entity_id
_entity_poly.type
_entity_poly.pdbx_seq_one_letter_code
_entity_poly.pdbx_strand_id
1 'polypeptide(L)'
;MLKIKVGDKVIVLSGQYKGVKGKVIRILPKDNKAIVKGINCKSMGGVGQESPIYLNKIALIDPINGKPTRIGFEFKNGIKHRIAKRSGTELKKNLK
;
A
#
# COMPACT_ATOMS: atom_id res chain seq x y z
N MET A 1 -6.60 -4.28 -12.85
CA MET A 1 -5.14 -4.36 -12.58
C MET A 1 -4.84 -3.73 -11.22
N LEU A 2 -4.21 -4.48 -10.31
CA LEU A 2 -3.99 -4.05 -8.94
C LEU A 2 -2.71 -3.19 -8.85
N LYS A 3 -2.82 -1.96 -8.35
CA LYS A 3 -1.71 -0.98 -8.38
C LYS A 3 -0.70 -1.21 -7.24
N ILE A 4 -1.21 -1.59 -6.07
CA ILE A 4 -0.45 -1.86 -4.84
C ILE A 4 0.04 -3.31 -4.86
N LYS A 5 1.22 -3.57 -4.32
CA LYS A 5 1.81 -4.90 -4.16
C LYS A 5 2.16 -5.18 -2.69
N VAL A 6 2.29 -6.47 -2.38
CA VAL A 6 2.80 -6.91 -1.07
C VAL A 6 4.19 -6.30 -0.86
N GLY A 7 4.42 -5.78 0.33
CA GLY A 7 5.66 -5.11 0.71
C GLY A 7 5.72 -3.61 0.43
N ASP A 8 4.73 -3.03 -0.27
CA ASP A 8 4.66 -1.58 -0.46
C ASP A 8 4.36 -0.89 0.90
N LYS A 9 4.97 0.29 1.13
CA LYS A 9 4.63 1.16 2.25
C LYS A 9 3.45 2.04 1.87
N VAL A 10 2.45 2.07 2.73
CA VAL A 10 1.18 2.73 2.47
C VAL A 10 0.71 3.56 3.66
N ILE A 11 -0.12 4.56 3.39
CA ILE A 11 -0.75 5.42 4.37
C ILE A 11 -2.27 5.37 4.21
N VAL A 12 -3.00 5.37 5.32
CA VAL A 12 -4.45 5.43 5.31
C VAL A 12 -4.92 6.86 5.10
N LEU A 13 -5.76 7.07 4.10
CA LEU A 13 -6.31 8.37 3.71
C LEU A 13 -7.56 8.74 4.53
N SER A 14 -8.35 7.75 4.94
CA SER A 14 -9.66 7.96 5.55
C SER A 14 -10.07 6.83 6.49
N GLY A 15 -11.00 7.14 7.41
CA GLY A 15 -11.48 6.24 8.45
C GLY A 15 -10.76 6.41 9.79
N GLN A 16 -11.00 5.49 10.72
CA GLN A 16 -10.48 5.54 12.10
C GLN A 16 -8.94 5.61 12.16
N TYR A 17 -8.26 4.97 11.23
CA TYR A 17 -6.79 4.91 11.17
C TYR A 17 -6.18 5.95 10.21
N LYS A 18 -6.89 7.04 9.89
CA LYS A 18 -6.39 8.08 8.98
C LYS A 18 -5.02 8.60 9.43
N GLY A 19 -4.08 8.69 8.50
CA GLY A 19 -2.71 9.15 8.74
C GLY A 19 -1.74 8.06 9.19
N VAL A 20 -2.23 6.90 9.63
CA VAL A 20 -1.38 5.78 10.02
C VAL A 20 -0.68 5.19 8.80
N LYS A 21 0.63 4.93 8.95
CA LYS A 21 1.49 4.34 7.93
C LYS A 21 1.76 2.88 8.27
N GLY A 22 1.81 2.02 7.27
CA GLY A 22 2.13 0.61 7.46
C GLY A 22 2.63 -0.07 6.20
N LYS A 23 3.15 -1.29 6.33
CA LYS A 23 3.59 -2.13 5.21
C LYS A 23 2.47 -3.08 4.83
N VAL A 24 2.22 -3.26 3.53
CA VAL A 24 1.24 -4.24 3.05
C VAL A 24 1.80 -5.65 3.27
N ILE A 25 1.09 -6.46 4.05
CA ILE A 25 1.45 -7.85 4.34
C ILE A 25 0.80 -8.78 3.33
N ARG A 26 -0.47 -8.52 3.01
CA ARG A 26 -1.26 -9.36 2.11
C ARG A 26 -2.24 -8.52 1.32
N ILE A 27 -2.57 -8.97 0.12
CA ILE A 27 -3.58 -8.36 -0.73
C ILE A 27 -4.66 -9.39 -1.03
N LEU A 28 -5.92 -8.98 -0.91
CA LEU A 28 -7.11 -9.75 -1.22
C LEU A 28 -7.72 -9.13 -2.49
N PRO A 29 -7.29 -9.56 -3.69
CA PRO A 29 -7.73 -8.96 -4.95
C PRO A 29 -9.22 -9.14 -5.21
N LYS A 30 -9.80 -10.26 -4.76
CA LYS A 30 -11.24 -10.54 -4.91
C LYS A 30 -12.11 -9.52 -4.18
N ASP A 31 -11.68 -9.10 -2.99
CA ASP A 31 -12.45 -8.20 -2.12
C ASP A 31 -12.03 -6.72 -2.24
N ASN A 32 -11.06 -6.40 -3.11
CA ASN A 32 -10.42 -5.09 -3.18
C ASN A 32 -9.90 -4.59 -1.81
N LYS A 33 -9.35 -5.51 -1.00
CA LYS A 33 -8.81 -5.23 0.34
C LYS A 33 -7.33 -5.57 0.42
N ALA A 34 -6.66 -4.99 1.40
CA ALA A 34 -5.29 -5.31 1.77
C ALA A 34 -5.17 -5.40 3.30
N ILE A 35 -4.28 -6.26 3.78
CA ILE A 35 -3.89 -6.32 5.19
C ILE A 35 -2.61 -5.51 5.33
N VAL A 36 -2.66 -4.52 6.20
CA VAL A 36 -1.56 -3.58 6.44
C VAL A 36 -1.10 -3.74 7.89
N LYS A 37 0.22 -3.83 8.07
CA LYS A 37 0.82 -4.04 9.39
C LYS A 37 0.40 -2.95 10.37
N GLY A 38 -0.09 -3.35 11.55
CA GLY A 38 -0.45 -2.43 12.64
C GLY A 38 -1.72 -1.62 12.42
N ILE A 39 -2.57 -2.01 11.46
CA ILE A 39 -3.85 -1.34 11.17
C ILE A 39 -4.99 -2.31 11.42
N ASN A 40 -6.05 -1.83 12.08
CA ASN A 40 -7.27 -2.60 12.34
C ASN A 40 -6.99 -3.90 13.12
N CYS A 41 -6.12 -3.82 14.13
CA CYS A 41 -5.84 -4.94 15.04
C CYS A 41 -7.00 -5.12 16.01
N LYS A 42 -7.70 -6.25 15.91
CA LYS A 42 -8.64 -6.70 16.95
C LYS A 42 -7.94 -7.74 17.81
N SER A 43 -7.99 -7.56 19.12
CA SER A 43 -7.54 -8.59 20.06
C SER A 43 -8.61 -9.67 20.12
N MET A 44 -8.36 -10.82 19.50
CA MET A 44 -9.17 -12.02 19.75
C MET A 44 -8.31 -12.98 20.57
N GLY A 45 -8.62 -13.11 21.85
CA GLY A 45 -7.94 -14.05 22.75
C GLY A 45 -6.45 -13.74 23.01
N GLY A 46 -6.03 -12.48 22.97
CA GLY A 46 -4.65 -12.06 23.28
C GLY A 46 -3.70 -11.99 22.09
N VAL A 47 -4.07 -12.53 20.92
CA VAL A 47 -3.32 -12.35 19.67
C VAL A 47 -3.98 -11.23 18.86
N GLY A 48 -3.26 -10.14 18.64
CA GLY A 48 -3.73 -9.05 17.79
C GLY A 48 -3.76 -9.48 16.32
N GLN A 49 -4.95 -9.72 15.77
CA GLN A 49 -5.09 -10.07 14.36
C GLN A 49 -5.41 -8.81 13.54
N GLU A 50 -4.56 -8.54 12.56
CA GLU A 50 -4.71 -7.42 11.63
C GLU A 50 -5.86 -7.71 10.67
N SER A 51 -6.85 -6.81 10.64
CA SER A 51 -8.00 -6.96 9.78
C SER A 51 -7.81 -6.24 8.44
N PRO A 52 -8.42 -6.74 7.34
CA PRO A 52 -8.29 -6.12 6.03
C PRO A 52 -8.87 -4.70 5.99
N ILE A 53 -8.27 -3.86 5.16
CA ILE A 53 -8.71 -2.49 4.85
C ILE A 53 -8.88 -2.34 3.35
N TYR A 54 -9.89 -1.58 2.93
CA TYR A 54 -10.18 -1.36 1.51
C TYR A 54 -9.06 -0.58 0.81
N LEU A 55 -8.72 -0.99 -0.41
CA LEU A 55 -7.65 -0.37 -1.22
C LEU A 55 -7.91 1.12 -1.51
N ASN A 56 -9.17 1.54 -1.61
CA ASN A 56 -9.53 2.94 -1.83
C ASN A 56 -9.26 3.86 -0.62
N LYS A 57 -9.14 3.29 0.60
CA LYS A 57 -8.82 4.04 1.82
C LYS A 57 -7.32 4.19 2.03
N ILE A 58 -6.50 3.70 1.09
CA ILE A 58 -5.06 3.61 1.25
C ILE A 58 -4.37 4.24 0.04
N ALA A 59 -3.29 4.96 0.30
CA ALA A 59 -2.37 5.44 -0.73
C ALA A 59 -0.98 4.88 -0.54
N LEU A 60 -0.24 4.74 -1.64
CA LEU A 60 1.18 4.45 -1.57
C LEU A 60 1.92 5.67 -1.02
N ILE A 61 2.93 5.43 -0.20
CA ILE A 61 3.81 6.48 0.31
C ILE A 61 4.93 6.67 -0.71
N ASP A 62 5.12 7.91 -1.13
CA ASP A 62 6.23 8.31 -1.98
C ASP A 62 7.56 8.04 -1.24
N PRO A 63 8.48 7.23 -1.80
CA PRO A 63 9.74 6.93 -1.14
C PRO A 63 10.63 8.15 -0.91
N ILE A 64 10.46 9.22 -1.71
CA ILE A 64 11.25 10.45 -1.57
C ILE A 64 10.61 11.36 -0.53
N ASN A 65 9.35 11.75 -0.74
CA ASN A 65 8.73 12.81 0.02
C ASN A 65 7.98 12.33 1.28
N GLY A 66 7.77 11.01 1.42
CA GLY A 66 6.99 10.43 2.53
C GLY A 66 5.50 10.80 2.52
N LYS A 67 5.03 11.45 1.45
CA LYS A 67 3.65 11.93 1.25
C LYS A 67 2.83 10.90 0.46
N PRO A 68 1.49 10.88 0.61
CA PRO A 68 0.63 10.03 -0.20
C PRO A 68 0.78 10.38 -1.69
N THR A 69 0.92 9.36 -2.53
CA THR A 69 1.10 9.50 -3.98
C THR A 69 0.21 8.54 -4.75
N ARG A 70 -0.14 8.93 -5.97
CA ARG A 70 -0.85 8.07 -6.93
C ARG A 70 0.18 7.26 -7.72
N ILE A 71 -0.18 6.02 -8.03
CA ILE A 71 0.66 5.12 -8.84
C ILE A 71 0.38 5.37 -10.31
N GLY A 72 1.43 5.71 -11.05
CA GLY A 72 1.48 5.75 -12.52
C GLY A 72 2.22 4.54 -13.08
N PHE A 73 2.23 4.42 -14.40
CA PHE A 73 3.00 3.42 -15.11
C PHE A 73 3.80 4.10 -16.20
N GLU A 74 5.05 3.70 -16.37
CA GLU A 74 5.96 4.18 -17.40
C GLU A 74 6.58 2.97 -18.10
N PHE A 75 6.74 3.04 -19.42
CA PHE A 75 7.44 2.02 -20.19
C PHE A 75 8.88 2.50 -20.41
N LYS A 76 9.85 1.75 -19.88
CA LYS A 76 11.28 1.96 -20.16
C LYS A 76 11.83 0.68 -20.75
N ASN A 77 12.45 0.79 -21.93
CA ASN A 77 13.06 -0.34 -22.64
C ASN A 77 12.11 -1.54 -22.83
N GLY A 78 10.83 -1.27 -23.13
CA GLY A 78 9.79 -2.29 -23.29
C GLY A 78 9.24 -2.89 -21.98
N ILE A 79 9.82 -2.54 -20.83
CA ILE A 79 9.40 -3.03 -19.51
C ILE A 79 8.48 -2.01 -18.85
N LYS A 80 7.37 -2.49 -18.28
CA LYS A 80 6.41 -1.65 -17.56
C LYS A 80 6.84 -1.45 -16.11
N HIS A 81 7.23 -0.22 -15.77
CA HIS A 81 7.62 0.20 -14.44
C HIS A 81 6.47 0.92 -13.72
N ARG A 82 6.40 0.74 -12.39
CA ARG A 82 5.47 1.50 -11.55
C ARG A 82 6.18 2.77 -11.09
N ILE A 83 5.53 3.92 -11.24
CA ILE A 83 6.08 5.21 -10.83
C ILE A 83 5.19 5.89 -9.79
N ALA A 84 5.79 6.60 -8.84
CA ALA A 84 5.10 7.54 -7.98
C ALA A 84 4.83 8.82 -8.76
N LYS A 85 3.56 9.14 -9.07
CA LYS A 85 3.22 10.34 -9.87
C LYS A 85 3.70 11.65 -9.24
N ARG A 86 3.84 11.69 -7.91
CA ARG A 86 4.25 12.89 -7.17
C ARG A 86 5.73 13.24 -7.37
N SER A 87 6.61 12.25 -7.39
CA SER A 87 8.06 12.42 -7.46
C SER A 87 8.67 11.95 -8.79
N GLY A 88 7.89 11.28 -9.64
CA GLY A 88 8.39 10.61 -10.84
C GLY A 88 9.25 9.38 -10.55
N THR A 89 9.42 9.01 -9.28
CA THR A 89 10.36 7.96 -8.88
C THR A 89 9.80 6.57 -9.14
N GLU A 90 10.67 5.69 -9.60
CA GLU A 90 10.34 4.29 -9.80
C GLU A 90 10.15 3.55 -8.46
N LEU A 91 9.05 2.81 -8.35
CA LEU A 91 8.73 1.97 -7.21
C LEU A 91 9.39 0.61 -7.39
N LYS A 92 10.54 0.42 -6.74
CA LYS A 92 11.29 -0.85 -6.75
C LYS A 92 10.39 -2.03 -6.33
N LYS A 93 10.53 -3.16 -7.02
CA LYS A 93 9.99 -4.45 -6.55
C LYS A 93 10.84 -4.87 -5.34
N ASN A 94 10.24 -4.91 -4.15
CA ASN A 94 10.82 -5.70 -3.07
C ASN A 94 10.55 -7.18 -3.40
N LEU A 95 11.49 -7.78 -4.13
CA LEU A 95 11.59 -9.23 -4.30
C LEU A 95 12.41 -9.76 -3.13
N LYS A 96 11.72 -10.28 -2.13
CA LYS A 96 12.11 -11.38 -1.24
C LYS A 96 10.94 -11.64 -0.29
#